data_AF-A0A8H7KT06-F1
#
_entry.id   AF-A0A8H7KT06-F1
#
_cell.length_a   1.000
_cell.length_b   1.000
_cell.length_c   1.000
_cell.angle_alpha   90.00
_cell.angle_beta   90.00
_cell.angle_gamma   90.00
#
_symmetry.space_group_name_H-M   'P 1'
#
loop_
_entity.id
_entity.type
_entity.pdbx_description
1 polymer ?
#
loop_
_entity_poly.entity_id
_entity_poly.type
_entity_poly.pdbx_seq_one_letter_code
_entity_poly.pdbx_strand_id
1 'polypeptide(L)'
;MPKDAENQLEAAQGAASALRKAHGTAFVTGSLAHGNIVDWMYKRAGIKYSYAAHLRDTGTYGFALPPRFIRPVGEETANMVEYLAKFIAKVEK
;
A
#
# COMPACT_ATOMS: atom_id res chain seq x y z
N MET A 1 8.07 18.79 -2.20
CA MET A 1 7.28 17.68 -1.62
C MET A 1 5.80 17.98 -1.85
N PRO A 2 4.97 16.96 -2.14
CA PRO A 2 3.51 17.11 -2.14
C PRO A 2 3.03 17.72 -0.83
N LYS A 3 1.97 18.55 -0.85
CA LYS A 3 1.40 19.15 0.37
C LYS A 3 0.92 18.08 1.35
N ASP A 4 0.48 16.93 0.82
CA ASP A 4 -0.07 15.81 1.58
C ASP A 4 0.98 14.73 1.89
N ALA A 5 2.27 14.97 1.63
CA ALA A 5 3.30 13.96 1.71
C ALA A 5 3.42 13.31 3.09
N GLU A 6 3.24 14.09 4.17
CA GLU A 6 3.27 13.57 5.54
C GLU A 6 2.10 12.62 5.80
N ASN A 7 0.87 13.03 5.47
CA ASN A 7 -0.32 12.19 5.58
C ASN A 7 -0.20 10.92 4.73
N GLN A 8 0.39 11.04 3.53
CA GLN A 8 0.60 9.91 2.63
C GLN A 8 1.60 8.91 3.19
N LEU A 9 2.70 9.40 3.77
CA LEU A 9 3.74 8.58 4.40
C LEU A 9 3.22 7.90 5.67
N GLU A 10 2.49 8.62 6.53
CA GLU A 10 1.90 8.07 7.75
C GLU A 10 0.92 6.93 7.41
N ALA A 11 0.01 7.16 6.47
CA ALA A 11 -0.95 6.15 6.05
C ALA A 11 -0.23 4.93 5.43
N ALA A 12 0.82 5.14 4.64
CA ALA A 12 1.61 4.05 4.06
C ALA A 12 2.33 3.22 5.14
N GLN A 13 2.96 3.86 6.12
CA GLN A 13 3.63 3.19 7.23
C GLN A 13 2.65 2.40 8.10
N GLY A 14 1.49 2.99 8.39
CA GLY A 14 0.42 2.33 9.11
C GLY A 14 -0.15 1.13 8.35
N ALA A 15 -0.34 1.26 7.03
CA ALA A 15 -0.80 0.18 6.17
C ALA A 15 0.21 -0.98 6.10
N ALA A 16 1.51 -0.67 6.01
CA ALA A 16 2.59 -1.68 6.07
C ALA A 16 2.63 -2.40 7.42
N SER A 17 2.37 -1.70 8.52
CA SER A 17 2.24 -2.30 9.86
C SER A 17 1.00 -3.20 9.96
N ALA A 18 -0.13 -2.80 9.38
CA ALA A 18 -1.36 -3.60 9.34
C ALA A 18 -1.19 -4.89 8.51
N LEU A 19 -0.51 -4.80 7.36
CA LEU A 19 -0.11 -5.95 6.56
C LEU A 19 0.70 -6.97 7.37
N ARG A 20 1.74 -6.47 8.07
CA ARG A 20 2.63 -7.30 8.87
C ARG A 20 1.89 -8.04 9.99
N LYS A 21 0.78 -7.51 10.52
CA LYS A 21 0.01 -8.18 11.59
C LYS A 21 -0.64 -9.49 11.18
N ALA A 22 -0.95 -9.69 9.89
CA ALA A 22 -1.61 -10.92 9.43
C ALA A 22 -0.66 -12.13 9.49
N HIS A 23 0.47 -12.04 8.79
CA HIS A 23 1.38 -13.17 8.58
C HIS A 23 2.86 -12.84 8.83
N GLY A 24 3.16 -11.68 9.42
CA GLY A 24 4.53 -11.27 9.77
C GLY A 24 5.38 -10.77 8.61
N THR A 25 4.82 -10.60 7.41
CA THR A 25 5.56 -10.14 6.23
C THR A 25 6.14 -8.75 6.44
N ALA A 26 7.42 -8.57 6.10
CA ALA A 26 8.02 -7.26 6.04
C ALA A 26 7.65 -6.57 4.71
N PHE A 27 7.00 -5.41 4.82
CA PHE A 27 6.75 -4.51 3.69
C PHE A 27 7.56 -3.24 3.87
N VAL A 28 8.10 -2.71 2.76
CA VAL A 28 8.86 -1.46 2.73
C VAL A 28 7.99 -0.38 2.07
N THR A 29 7.93 0.79 2.70
CA THR A 29 7.26 1.97 2.15
C THR A 29 8.27 2.91 1.54
N GLY A 30 7.98 3.48 0.37
CA GLY A 30 8.88 4.41 -0.30
C GLY A 30 8.22 5.14 -1.46
N SER A 31 8.97 6.05 -2.09
CA SER A 31 8.53 6.72 -3.31
C SER A 31 8.79 5.83 -4.52
N LEU A 32 7.86 5.86 -5.48
CA LEU A 32 8.03 5.24 -6.79
C LEU A 32 8.75 6.18 -7.75
N ALA A 33 9.25 5.62 -8.86
CA ALA A 33 9.79 6.40 -9.97
C ALA A 33 8.70 7.28 -10.60
N HIS A 34 9.07 8.48 -11.05
CA HIS A 34 8.16 9.44 -11.64
C HIS A 34 7.60 8.97 -13.01
N GLY A 35 6.41 9.44 -13.37
CA GLY A 35 5.75 9.13 -14.65
C GLY A 35 4.84 7.90 -14.60
N ASN A 36 4.50 7.44 -13.39
CA ASN A 36 3.61 6.30 -13.20
C ASN A 36 2.13 6.74 -13.08
N ILE A 37 1.23 5.75 -12.95
CA ILE A 37 -0.21 6.01 -12.79
C ILE A 37 -0.55 6.74 -11.48
N VAL A 38 0.22 6.52 -10.41
CA VAL A 38 0.05 7.16 -9.10
C VAL A 38 0.29 8.67 -9.20
N ASP A 39 1.30 9.10 -9.97
CA ASP A 39 1.55 10.51 -10.26
C ASP A 39 0.39 11.15 -11.02
N TRP A 40 -0.19 10.43 -11.98
CA TRP A 40 -1.35 10.91 -12.72
C TRP A 40 -2.58 11.02 -11.81
N MET A 41 -2.84 10.02 -10.97
CA MET A 41 -3.97 10.04 -10.02
C MET A 41 -3.86 11.21 -9.05
N TYR A 42 -2.66 11.47 -8.51
CA TYR A 42 -2.44 12.58 -7.59
C TYR A 42 -2.52 13.95 -8.30
N LYS A 43 -1.83 14.12 -9.43
CA LYS A 43 -1.70 15.44 -10.08
C LYS A 43 -2.86 15.81 -10.99
N ARG A 44 -3.49 14.85 -11.68
CA ARG A 44 -4.57 15.10 -12.65
C ARG A 44 -5.94 14.74 -12.12
N ALA A 45 -6.09 13.61 -11.46
CA ALA A 45 -7.39 13.19 -10.93
C ALA A 45 -7.72 13.80 -9.56
N GLY A 46 -6.75 14.43 -8.89
CA GLY A 46 -6.94 15.03 -7.57
C GLY A 46 -7.13 14.00 -6.45
N ILE A 47 -6.72 12.74 -6.67
CA ILE A 47 -6.87 11.68 -5.68
C ILE A 47 -5.70 11.77 -4.69
N LYS A 48 -5.98 12.34 -3.51
CA LYS A 48 -4.98 12.57 -2.44
C LYS A 48 -4.29 11.29 -1.98
N TYR A 49 -5.03 10.20 -1.80
CA TYR A 49 -4.50 8.92 -1.32
C TYR A 49 -4.29 7.95 -2.48
N SER A 50 -3.15 8.09 -3.16
CA SER A 50 -2.78 7.25 -4.30
C SER A 50 -1.58 6.37 -3.93
N TYR A 51 -1.73 5.04 -4.03
CA TYR A 51 -0.70 4.07 -3.63
C TYR A 51 -0.56 2.96 -4.69
N ALA A 52 0.65 2.41 -4.82
CA ALA A 52 0.86 1.13 -5.47
C ALA A 52 1.39 0.13 -4.45
N ALA A 53 0.72 -1.01 -4.34
CA ALA A 53 1.16 -2.11 -3.48
C ALA A 53 1.87 -3.17 -4.32
N HIS A 54 3.14 -3.44 -4.00
CA HIS A 54 3.84 -4.61 -4.53
C HIS A 54 3.70 -5.74 -3.51
N LEU A 55 2.95 -6.77 -3.91
CA LEU A 55 2.63 -7.92 -3.07
C LEU A 55 3.81 -8.91 -3.04
N ARG A 56 3.59 -10.06 -2.39
CA ARG A 56 4.60 -11.11 -2.31
C ARG A 56 4.95 -11.67 -3.70
N ASP A 57 6.16 -12.18 -3.90
CA ASP A 57 7.28 -12.26 -2.94
C ASP A 57 8.43 -11.28 -3.27
N THR A 58 9.58 -11.47 -2.61
CA THR A 58 10.79 -10.65 -2.83
C THR A 58 11.71 -11.22 -3.92
N GLY A 59 11.20 -12.07 -4.81
CA GLY A 59 11.94 -12.62 -5.96
C GLY A 59 12.29 -14.10 -5.90
N THR A 60 11.73 -14.88 -4.97
CA THR A 60 11.95 -16.34 -4.95
C THR A 60 11.13 -17.05 -6.03
N TYR A 61 9.88 -16.65 -6.17
CA TYR A 61 8.91 -17.11 -7.16
C TYR A 61 8.52 -15.96 -8.11
N GLY A 62 8.58 -14.71 -7.65
CA GLY A 62 8.18 -13.54 -8.41
C GLY A 62 6.75 -13.67 -8.91
N PHE A 63 6.56 -13.62 -10.22
CA PHE A 63 5.24 -13.77 -10.85
C PHE A 63 4.68 -15.20 -10.79
N ALA A 64 5.53 -16.21 -10.55
CA ALA A 64 5.12 -17.61 -10.45
C ALA A 64 4.77 -18.03 -9.01
N LEU A 65 4.20 -17.10 -8.22
CA LEU A 65 3.90 -17.33 -6.81
C LEU A 65 2.94 -18.53 -6.65
N PRO A 66 3.30 -19.55 -5.85
CA PRO A 66 2.47 -20.74 -5.69
C PRO A 66 1.06 -20.43 -5.18
N PRO A 67 0.01 -21.16 -5.63
CA PRO A 67 -1.38 -20.91 -5.25
C PRO A 67 -1.66 -20.92 -3.73
N ARG A 68 -0.85 -21.64 -2.95
CA ARG A 68 -0.93 -21.66 -1.48
C ARG A 68 -0.77 -20.28 -0.83
N PHE A 69 -0.13 -19.33 -1.53
CA PHE A 69 0.06 -17.96 -1.03
C PHE A 69 -1.08 -17.01 -1.40
N ILE A 70 -2.04 -17.43 -2.24
CA ILE A 70 -3.17 -16.57 -2.64
C ILE A 70 -3.97 -16.12 -1.42
N ARG A 71 -4.33 -17.06 -0.53
CA ARG A 71 -5.08 -16.75 0.69
C ARG A 71 -4.29 -15.87 1.67
N PRO A 72 -3.04 -16.22 2.06
CA PRO A 72 -2.23 -15.36 2.92
C PRO A 72 -2.05 -13.93 2.39
N VAL A 73 -1.75 -13.78 1.09
CA VAL A 73 -1.59 -12.46 0.46
C VAL A 73 -2.92 -11.71 0.44
N GLY A 74 -4.04 -12.39 0.21
CA GLY A 74 -5.37 -11.79 0.26
C GLY A 74 -5.72 -11.26 1.64
N GLU A 75 -5.47 -12.03 2.70
CA GLU A 75 -5.72 -11.63 4.09
C GLU A 75 -4.83 -10.44 4.51
N GLU A 76 -3.56 -10.48 4.14
CA GLU A 76 -2.62 -9.35 4.27
C GLU A 76 -3.17 -8.08 3.59
N THR A 77 -3.53 -8.20 2.32
CA THR A 77 -4.01 -7.08 1.50
C THR A 77 -5.33 -6.52 2.01
N ALA A 78 -6.24 -7.37 2.49
CA ALA A 78 -7.50 -6.95 3.08
C ALA A 78 -7.26 -6.06 4.32
N ASN A 79 -6.34 -6.44 5.20
CA ASN A 79 -5.98 -5.64 6.37
C ASN A 79 -5.35 -4.29 5.99
N MET A 80 -4.56 -4.25 4.91
CA MET A 80 -4.03 -3.01 4.35
C MET A 80 -5.16 -2.06 3.94
N VAL A 81 -6.11 -2.57 3.16
CA VAL A 81 -7.24 -1.79 2.63
C VAL A 81 -8.14 -1.31 3.77
N GLU A 82 -8.42 -2.17 4.75
CA GLU A 82 -9.20 -1.81 5.93
C GLU A 82 -8.53 -0.69 6.73
N TYR A 83 -7.21 -0.76 6.93
CA TYR A 83 -6.46 0.29 7.62
C TYR A 83 -6.52 1.61 6.86
N LEU A 84 -6.24 1.60 5.56
CA LEU A 84 -6.29 2.80 4.73
C LEU A 84 -7.69 3.43 4.73
N ALA A 85 -8.75 2.63 4.60
CA ALA A 85 -10.12 3.12 4.66
C ALA A 85 -10.43 3.82 5.99
N LYS A 86 -10.02 3.22 7.12
CA LYS A 86 -10.18 3.80 8.46
C LYS A 86 -9.34 5.06 8.66
N PHE A 87 -8.11 5.09 8.15
CA PHE A 87 -7.23 6.25 8.23
C PHE A 87 -7.83 7.44 7.48
N ILE A 88 -8.22 7.24 6.23
CA ILE A 88 -8.83 8.27 5.39
C ILE A 88 -10.11 8.80 6.03
N ALA A 89 -10.99 7.91 6.51
CA ALA A 89 -12.24 8.31 7.16
C ALA A 89 -12.04 9.09 8.47
N LYS A 90 -10.87 8.97 9.11
CA LYS A 90 -10.53 9.70 10.34
C LYS A 90 -9.88 11.06 10.03
N VAL A 91 -9.00 11.12 9.03
CA VAL A 91 -8.20 12.31 8.71
C VAL A 91 -8.97 13.32 7.85
N GLU A 92 -9.90 12.85 7.01
CA GLU A 92 -10.73 13.71 6.15
C GLU A 92 -12.08 14.10 6.80
N LYS A 93 -12.20 13.98 8.12
CA LYS A 93 -13.34 14.49 8.90
C LYS A 93 -13.12 15.95 9.27
#